data_AF-A0A3D6DZY7-F1
#
_entry.id   AF-A0A3D6DZY7-F1
#
_cell.length_a   1.000
_cell.length_b   1.000
_cell.length_c   1.000
_cell.angle_alpha   90.00
_cell.angle_beta   90.00
_cell.angle_gamma   90.00
#
_symmetry.space_group_name_H-M   'P 1'
#
loop_
_entity.id
_entity.type
_entity.pdbx_description
1 polymer ?
#
loop_
_entity_poly.entity_id
_entity_poly.type
_entity_poly.pdbx_seq_one_letter_code
_entity_poly.pdbx_strand_id
1 'polypeptide(L)'
;DESLPAIQAIRDRSPQIADHYEAREFSKAIREIMALTDIANQYVDSVKPWELARQPGRESELQVACTSAINLFRLLAILLKPVLPALAARAEAFLNVAPFVWQDGHTVLAAGHAINAYQHLLTRVDKKQVDELIDANRQSLGATPPSVSPAAGEPQPERQADEPSAAVAGLGGTQIGIDDFLAVDLRVARIVEATRVEGADKLLRLLLDIGPLGSRQVFAGIKAAYEPPALVGRLTVMVANLAPRK
;
A
#
# COMPACT_ATOMS: atom_id res chain seq x y z
N ASP A 1 9.74 -10.38 32.25
CA ASP A 1 11.00 -11.14 32.16
C ASP A 1 11.59 -10.87 30.78
N GLU A 2 12.75 -10.22 30.71
CA GLU A 2 13.42 -9.91 29.45
C GLU A 2 14.08 -11.15 28.81
N SER A 3 14.23 -12.24 29.56
CA SER A 3 14.81 -13.49 29.07
C SER A 3 13.84 -14.35 28.25
N LEU A 4 12.59 -13.90 28.11
CA LEU A 4 11.56 -14.61 27.37
C LEU A 4 12.03 -14.94 25.93
N PRO A 5 11.99 -16.21 25.49
CA PRO A 5 12.46 -16.59 24.16
C PRO A 5 11.78 -15.82 23.01
N ALA A 6 10.49 -15.52 23.14
CA ALA A 6 9.78 -14.73 22.13
C ALA A 6 10.25 -13.26 22.07
N ILE A 7 10.65 -12.66 23.19
CA ILE A 7 11.23 -11.29 23.20
C ILE A 7 12.61 -11.31 22.54
N GLN A 8 13.44 -12.32 22.85
CA GLN A 8 14.76 -12.46 22.24
C GLN A 8 14.65 -12.68 20.73
N ALA A 9 13.73 -13.55 20.28
CA ALA A 9 13.48 -13.75 18.86
C ALA A 9 13.11 -12.46 18.12
N ILE A 10 12.31 -11.59 18.74
CA ILE A 10 11.97 -10.27 18.17
C ILE A 10 13.21 -9.37 18.09
N ARG A 11 14.02 -9.32 19.16
CA ARG A 11 15.24 -8.51 19.21
C ARG A 11 16.27 -8.97 18.18
N ASP A 12 16.46 -10.27 18.03
CA ASP A 12 17.44 -10.88 17.12
C ASP A 12 17.07 -10.65 15.65
N ARG A 13 15.78 -10.67 15.31
CA ARG A 13 15.31 -10.43 13.93
C ARG A 13 15.08 -8.97 13.59
N SER A 14 15.06 -8.07 14.59
CA SER A 14 14.86 -6.64 14.37
C SER A 14 15.85 -6.03 13.36
N PRO A 15 17.17 -6.30 13.41
CA PRO A 15 18.11 -5.79 12.40
C PRO A 15 17.78 -6.24 10.97
N GLN A 16 17.48 -7.54 10.79
CA GLN A 16 17.10 -8.08 9.48
C GLN A 16 15.82 -7.43 8.94
N ILE A 17 14.84 -7.16 9.81
CA ILE A 17 13.60 -6.47 9.42
C ILE A 17 13.89 -5.02 9.02
N ALA A 18 14.81 -4.34 9.73
CA ALA A 18 15.27 -3.01 9.35
C ALA A 18 15.93 -3.03 7.95
N ASP A 19 16.82 -3.99 7.70
CA ASP A 19 17.48 -4.17 6.39
C ASP A 19 16.44 -4.37 5.27
N HIS A 20 15.39 -5.17 5.51
CA HIS A 20 14.30 -5.34 4.55
C HIS A 20 13.53 -4.03 4.29
N TYR A 21 13.28 -3.20 5.30
CA TYR A 21 12.67 -1.89 5.11
C TYR A 21 13.58 -0.96 4.29
N GLU A 22 14.88 -0.91 4.59
CA GLU A 22 15.85 -0.08 3.88
C GLU A 22 16.01 -0.50 2.41
N ALA A 23 16.04 -1.81 2.16
CA ALA A 23 16.08 -2.40 0.82
C ALA A 23 14.75 -2.29 0.05
N ARG A 24 13.70 -1.74 0.65
CA ARG A 24 12.33 -1.64 0.11
C ARG A 24 11.66 -3.00 -0.14
N GLU A 25 12.10 -4.03 0.57
CA GLU A 25 11.56 -5.38 0.53
C GLU A 25 10.41 -5.55 1.54
N PHE A 26 9.39 -4.68 1.49
CA PHE A 26 8.32 -4.61 2.50
C PHE A 26 7.59 -5.93 2.72
N SER A 27 7.38 -6.71 1.65
CA SER A 27 6.72 -8.01 1.72
C SER A 27 7.52 -9.04 2.54
N LYS A 28 8.86 -8.92 2.59
CA LYS A 28 9.70 -9.77 3.42
C LYS A 28 9.67 -9.29 4.87
N ALA A 29 9.79 -7.98 5.11
CA ALA A 29 9.67 -7.39 6.44
C ALA A 29 8.36 -7.80 7.12
N ILE A 30 7.22 -7.68 6.42
CA ILE A 30 5.91 -8.09 6.95
C ILE A 30 5.86 -9.59 7.24
N ARG A 31 6.39 -10.46 6.37
CA ARG A 31 6.41 -11.90 6.61
C ARG A 31 7.20 -12.27 7.87
N GLU A 32 8.36 -11.64 8.09
CA GLU A 32 9.14 -11.85 9.32
C GLU A 32 8.36 -11.39 10.56
N ILE A 33 7.71 -10.22 10.50
CA ILE A 33 6.90 -9.73 11.61
C ILE A 33 5.71 -10.65 11.90
N MET A 34 5.06 -11.21 10.88
CA MET A 34 3.98 -12.18 11.07
C MET A 34 4.50 -13.47 11.72
N ALA A 35 5.66 -13.98 11.30
CA ALA A 35 6.28 -15.15 11.93
C ALA A 35 6.61 -14.90 13.42
N LEU A 36 7.08 -13.69 13.77
CA LEU A 36 7.27 -13.28 15.17
C LEU A 36 5.95 -13.18 15.94
N THR A 37 4.87 -12.75 15.28
CA THR A 37 3.53 -12.69 15.87
C THR A 37 3.00 -14.09 16.19
N ASP A 38 3.27 -15.08 15.34
CA ASP A 38 2.92 -16.48 15.61
C ASP A 38 3.65 -17.02 16.84
N ILE A 39 4.94 -16.70 17.00
CA ILE A 39 5.71 -17.06 18.20
C ILE A 39 5.11 -16.42 19.46
N ALA A 40 4.72 -15.14 19.38
CA ALA A 40 4.07 -14.44 20.49
C ALA A 40 2.72 -15.08 20.86
N ASN A 41 1.92 -15.48 19.87
CA ASN A 41 0.66 -16.20 20.09
C ASN A 41 0.87 -17.57 20.73
N GLN A 42 1.89 -18.32 20.30
CA GLN A 42 2.25 -19.61 20.92
C GLN A 42 2.63 -19.43 22.40
N TYR A 43 3.33 -18.36 22.75
CA TYR A 43 3.60 -18.04 24.16
C TYR A 43 2.30 -17.84 24.95
N VAL A 44 1.39 -16.99 24.45
CA VAL A 44 0.11 -16.72 25.12
C VAL A 44 -0.72 -18.00 25.28
N ASP A 45 -0.75 -18.86 24.26
CA ASP A 45 -1.44 -20.16 24.30
C ASP A 45 -0.78 -21.16 25.25
N SER A 46 0.55 -21.10 25.42
CA SER A 46 1.24 -21.95 26.39
C SER A 46 0.95 -21.57 27.84
N VAL A 47 0.82 -20.26 28.13
CA VAL A 47 0.63 -19.75 29.49
C VAL A 47 -0.85 -19.69 29.89
N LYS A 48 -1.76 -19.62 28.91
CA LYS A 48 -3.22 -19.66 29.11
C LYS A 48 -3.70 -18.71 30.22
N PRO A 49 -3.50 -17.40 30.07
CA PRO A 49 -3.86 -16.43 31.11
C PRO A 49 -5.34 -16.49 31.51
N TRP A 50 -6.24 -16.88 30.58
CA TRP A 50 -7.67 -17.06 30.88
C TRP A 50 -7.96 -18.23 31.83
N GLU A 51 -7.11 -19.26 31.86
CA GLU A 51 -7.19 -20.36 32.83
C GLU A 51 -6.56 -19.94 34.17
N LEU A 52 -5.41 -19.27 34.13
CA LEU A 52 -4.76 -18.73 35.33
C LEU A 52 -5.66 -17.76 36.09
N ALA A 53 -6.40 -16.91 35.39
CA ALA A 53 -7.35 -15.97 35.98
C ALA A 53 -8.51 -16.62 36.75
N ARG A 54 -8.76 -17.91 36.53
CA ARG A 54 -9.81 -18.66 37.24
C ARG A 54 -9.28 -19.42 38.46
N GLN A 55 -7.98 -19.41 38.70
CA GLN A 55 -7.31 -20.14 39.78
C GLN A 55 -6.93 -19.17 40.91
N PRO A 56 -7.62 -19.22 42.07
CA PRO A 56 -7.28 -18.37 43.22
C PRO A 56 -5.84 -18.64 43.69
N GLY A 57 -5.10 -17.59 44.06
CA GLY A 57 -3.73 -17.70 44.58
C GLY A 57 -2.62 -17.69 43.50
N ARG A 58 -2.98 -17.61 42.21
CA ARG A 58 -2.03 -17.50 41.08
C ARG A 58 -1.99 -16.11 40.44
N GLU A 59 -2.42 -15.09 41.18
CA GLU A 59 -2.52 -13.71 40.68
C GLU A 59 -1.16 -13.16 40.24
N SER A 60 -0.08 -13.54 40.94
CA SER A 60 1.28 -13.13 40.56
C SER A 60 1.72 -13.72 39.22
N GLU A 61 1.43 -15.01 38.99
CA GLU A 61 1.76 -15.67 37.72
C GLU A 61 0.93 -15.11 36.57
N LEU A 62 -0.37 -14.86 36.81
CA LEU A 62 -1.24 -14.19 35.86
C LEU A 62 -0.69 -12.80 35.49
N GLN A 63 -0.26 -12.02 36.48
CA GLN A 63 0.31 -10.71 36.25
C GLN A 63 1.57 -10.79 35.36
N VAL A 64 2.45 -11.75 35.61
CA VAL A 64 3.66 -11.98 34.79
C VAL A 64 3.31 -12.39 33.36
N ALA A 65 2.32 -13.28 33.19
CA ALA A 65 1.82 -13.71 31.88
C ALA A 65 1.30 -12.52 31.05
N CYS A 66 0.39 -11.75 31.64
CA CYS A 66 -0.20 -10.57 30.99
C CYS A 66 0.85 -9.49 30.70
N THR A 67 1.78 -9.24 31.63
CA THR A 67 2.87 -8.27 31.43
C THR A 67 3.78 -8.67 30.27
N SER A 68 4.07 -9.96 30.14
CA SER A 68 4.89 -10.47 29.03
C SER A 68 4.15 -10.35 27.69
N ALA A 69 2.86 -10.68 27.65
CA ALA A 69 2.02 -10.51 26.46
C ALA A 69 1.95 -9.04 26.01
N ILE A 70 1.80 -8.11 26.94
CA ILE A 70 1.80 -6.66 26.66
C ILE A 70 3.14 -6.19 26.09
N ASN A 71 4.26 -6.70 26.62
CA ASN A 71 5.58 -6.38 26.07
C ASN A 71 5.79 -6.94 24.66
N LEU A 72 5.35 -8.16 24.39
CA LEU A 72 5.38 -8.72 23.04
C LEU A 72 4.54 -7.87 22.07
N PHE A 73 3.33 -7.49 22.48
CA PHE A 73 2.48 -6.58 21.69
C PHE A 73 3.16 -5.24 21.40
N ARG A 74 3.78 -4.62 22.40
CA ARG A 74 4.54 -3.36 22.24
C ARG A 74 5.64 -3.51 21.20
N LEU A 75 6.47 -4.56 21.31
CA LEU A 75 7.59 -4.78 20.40
C LEU A 75 7.12 -5.00 18.96
N LEU A 76 6.05 -5.79 18.76
CA LEU A 76 5.45 -5.99 17.45
C LEU A 76 4.85 -4.68 16.88
N ALA A 77 4.21 -3.87 17.71
CA ALA A 77 3.65 -2.58 17.30
C ALA A 77 4.75 -1.60 16.82
N ILE A 78 5.94 -1.61 17.44
CA ILE A 78 7.11 -0.84 17.00
C ILE A 78 7.52 -1.27 15.57
N LEU A 79 7.66 -2.58 15.34
CA LEU A 79 8.06 -3.12 14.02
C LEU A 79 7.03 -2.84 12.91
N LEU A 80 5.75 -2.75 13.28
CA LEU A 80 4.64 -2.46 12.36
C LEU A 80 4.42 -0.96 12.13
N LYS A 81 4.98 -0.06 12.95
CA LYS A 81 4.75 1.38 12.86
C LYS A 81 5.03 1.99 11.47
N PRO A 82 6.06 1.59 10.71
CA PRO A 82 6.29 2.10 9.36
C PRO A 82 5.13 1.83 8.38
N VAL A 83 4.34 0.79 8.63
CA VAL A 83 3.23 0.34 7.75
C VAL A 83 1.86 0.71 8.35
N LEU A 84 1.72 0.67 9.67
CA LEU A 84 0.47 0.92 10.39
C LEU A 84 0.63 2.06 11.41
N PRO A 85 0.95 3.29 10.99
CA PRO A 85 1.26 4.40 11.91
C PRO A 85 0.05 4.80 12.79
N ALA A 86 -1.17 4.73 12.25
CA ALA A 86 -2.38 5.03 13.01
C ALA A 86 -2.67 3.98 14.10
N LEU A 87 -2.36 2.70 13.83
CA LEU A 87 -2.44 1.64 14.84
C LEU A 87 -1.38 1.85 15.91
N ALA A 88 -0.14 2.15 15.51
CA ALA A 88 0.95 2.42 16.43
C ALA A 88 0.60 3.57 17.38
N ALA A 89 0.03 4.67 16.88
CA ALA A 89 -0.42 5.80 17.71
C ALA A 89 -1.49 5.39 18.75
N ARG A 90 -2.44 4.51 18.37
CA ARG A 90 -3.42 3.96 19.32
C ARG A 90 -2.77 3.05 20.35
N ALA A 91 -1.78 2.25 19.95
CA ALA A 91 -1.01 1.41 20.84
C ALA A 91 -0.17 2.24 21.83
N GLU A 92 0.46 3.33 21.37
CA GLU A 92 1.21 4.29 22.20
C GLU A 92 0.29 4.91 23.26
N ALA A 93 -0.92 5.34 22.86
CA ALA A 93 -1.92 5.86 23.78
C ALA A 93 -2.40 4.80 24.78
N PHE A 94 -2.70 3.57 24.33
CA PHE A 94 -3.10 2.47 25.22
C PHE A 94 -1.99 2.13 26.23
N LEU A 95 -0.76 2.00 25.77
CA LEU A 95 0.38 1.68 26.62
C LEU A 95 0.86 2.86 27.46
N ASN A 96 0.31 4.07 27.28
CA ASN A 96 0.69 5.28 28.00
C ASN A 96 2.19 5.59 27.89
N VAL A 97 2.69 5.62 26.65
CA VAL A 97 4.11 5.86 26.34
C VAL A 97 4.28 6.98 25.31
N ALA A 98 5.49 7.51 25.22
CA ALA A 98 5.88 8.41 24.15
C ALA A 98 5.80 7.72 22.78
N PRO A 99 5.76 8.48 21.67
CA PRO A 99 5.75 7.90 20.34
C PRO A 99 6.93 6.96 20.11
N PHE A 100 6.67 5.75 19.63
CA PHE A 100 7.67 4.72 19.41
C PHE A 100 8.77 5.18 18.47
N VAL A 101 10.00 4.87 18.82
CA VAL A 101 11.16 4.88 17.92
C VAL A 101 11.73 3.47 17.79
N TRP A 102 12.51 3.21 16.73
CA TRP A 102 13.03 1.85 16.47
C TRP A 102 13.84 1.29 17.64
N GLN A 103 14.65 2.14 18.29
CA GLN A 103 15.49 1.77 19.44
C GLN A 103 14.69 1.28 20.66
N ASP A 104 13.41 1.65 20.76
CA ASP A 104 12.53 1.18 21.83
C ASP A 104 12.28 -0.33 21.77
N GLY A 105 12.58 -0.97 20.63
CA GLY A 105 12.53 -2.41 20.44
C GLY A 105 13.56 -3.19 21.27
N HIS A 106 14.55 -2.50 21.84
CA HIS A 106 15.55 -3.12 22.72
C HIS A 106 15.13 -3.14 24.19
N THR A 107 14.06 -2.45 24.58
CA THR A 107 13.62 -2.33 25.97
C THR A 107 12.21 -2.88 26.16
N VAL A 108 11.88 -3.20 27.41
CA VAL A 108 10.53 -3.57 27.84
C VAL A 108 9.95 -2.49 28.76
N LEU A 109 8.64 -2.52 28.97
CA LEU A 109 7.98 -1.67 29.96
C LEU A 109 8.50 -2.03 31.36
N ALA A 110 8.88 -1.01 32.12
CA ALA A 110 9.38 -1.17 33.48
C ALA A 110 8.29 -1.75 34.41
N ALA A 111 8.74 -2.44 35.46
CA ALA A 111 7.83 -2.92 36.50
C ALA A 111 7.07 -1.75 37.14
N GLY A 112 5.75 -1.90 37.33
CA GLY A 112 4.89 -0.85 37.87
C GLY A 112 4.42 0.19 36.85
N HIS A 113 4.81 0.09 35.58
CA HIS A 113 4.29 0.95 34.51
C HIS A 113 2.77 0.81 34.37
N ALA A 114 2.05 1.93 34.41
CA ALA A 114 0.60 1.95 34.27
C ALA A 114 0.19 2.11 32.80
N ILE A 115 -0.69 1.22 32.33
CA ILE A 115 -1.34 1.30 31.02
C ILE A 115 -2.73 1.94 31.15
N ASN A 116 -3.22 2.52 30.06
CA ASN A 116 -4.57 3.06 30.00
C ASN A 116 -5.61 1.95 29.79
N ALA A 117 -6.89 2.27 29.99
CA ALA A 117 -7.98 1.36 29.70
C ALA A 117 -7.97 0.97 28.21
N TYR A 118 -8.12 -0.33 27.93
CA TYR A 118 -8.10 -0.84 26.56
C TYR A 118 -9.25 -0.26 25.73
N GLN A 119 -8.94 0.14 24.50
CA GLN A 119 -9.89 0.55 23.48
C GLN A 119 -9.66 -0.28 22.21
N HIS A 120 -10.72 -0.53 21.46
CA HIS A 120 -10.65 -1.35 20.25
C HIS A 120 -9.70 -0.74 19.20
N LEU A 121 -8.70 -1.52 18.79
CA LEU A 121 -7.59 -1.04 17.94
C LEU A 121 -7.85 -1.21 16.44
N LEU A 122 -8.40 -2.35 16.01
CA LEU A 122 -8.75 -2.63 14.62
C LEU A 122 -10.07 -3.40 14.52
N THR A 123 -10.93 -2.92 13.64
CA THR A 123 -12.09 -3.67 13.18
C THR A 123 -11.67 -4.59 12.04
N ARG A 124 -12.22 -5.81 12.03
CA ARG A 124 -12.09 -6.70 10.88
C ARG A 124 -12.70 -6.03 9.66
N VAL A 125 -12.02 -6.13 8.51
CA VAL A 125 -12.60 -5.73 7.24
C VAL A 125 -13.61 -6.80 6.82
N ASP A 126 -14.87 -6.39 6.70
CA ASP A 126 -15.94 -7.27 6.27
C ASP A 126 -16.06 -7.30 4.75
N LYS A 127 -16.41 -8.47 4.19
CA LYS A 127 -16.59 -8.64 2.76
C LYS A 127 -17.58 -7.62 2.18
N LYS A 128 -18.65 -7.32 2.91
CA LYS A 128 -19.64 -6.31 2.53
C LYS A 128 -19.03 -4.91 2.38
N GLN A 129 -18.12 -4.51 3.26
CA GLN A 129 -17.43 -3.21 3.17
C GLN A 129 -16.51 -3.16 1.95
N VAL A 130 -15.87 -4.28 1.61
CA VAL A 130 -15.06 -4.40 0.38
C VAL A 130 -15.94 -4.29 -0.85
N ASP A 131 -17.06 -5.02 -0.88
CA ASP A 131 -18.01 -5.03 -1.98
C ASP A 131 -18.61 -3.61 -2.20
N GLU A 132 -19.01 -2.93 -1.12
CA GLU A 132 -19.49 -1.54 -1.16
C GLU A 132 -18.43 -0.57 -1.70
N LEU A 133 -17.16 -0.74 -1.33
CA LEU A 133 -16.06 0.09 -1.84
C LEU A 133 -15.76 -0.18 -3.31
N ILE A 134 -15.87 -1.43 -3.76
CA ILE A 134 -15.74 -1.79 -5.17
C ILE A 134 -16.91 -1.23 -5.98
N ASP A 135 -18.14 -1.31 -5.46
CA ASP A 135 -19.33 -0.80 -6.14
C ASP A 135 -19.36 0.72 -6.21
N ALA A 136 -18.93 1.42 -5.15
CA ALA A 136 -18.72 2.87 -5.18
C ALA A 136 -17.66 3.27 -6.22
N ASN A 137 -16.59 2.49 -6.36
CA ASN A 137 -15.57 2.69 -7.41
C ASN A 137 -16.11 2.36 -8.82
N ARG A 138 -16.96 1.34 -8.99
CA ARG A 138 -17.64 1.07 -10.28
C ARG A 138 -18.62 2.17 -10.67
N GLN A 139 -19.38 2.69 -9.71
CA GLN A 139 -20.32 3.79 -9.94
C GLN A 139 -19.60 5.09 -10.32
N SER A 140 -18.41 5.33 -9.78
CA SER A 140 -17.55 6.46 -10.16
C SER A 140 -16.78 6.24 -11.47
N LEU A 141 -16.61 5.00 -11.93
CA LEU A 141 -15.99 4.64 -13.22
C LEU A 141 -16.98 4.42 -14.38
N GLY A 142 -18.29 4.49 -14.13
CA GLY A 142 -19.33 4.53 -15.17
C GLY A 142 -19.68 3.16 -15.79
N ALA A 143 -20.97 2.95 -15.99
CA ALA A 143 -21.57 1.77 -16.59
C ALA A 143 -20.93 1.38 -17.93
N THR A 144 -20.29 0.22 -17.98
CA THR A 144 -20.17 -0.56 -19.22
C THR A 144 -21.06 -1.79 -19.04
N PRO A 145 -22.14 -1.95 -19.82
CA PRO A 145 -23.05 -3.07 -19.64
C PRO A 145 -22.38 -4.39 -20.05
N PRO A 146 -22.67 -5.51 -19.36
CA PRO A 146 -22.15 -6.82 -19.73
C PRO A 146 -22.88 -7.33 -20.98
N SER A 147 -22.13 -7.62 -22.04
CA SER A 147 -22.64 -8.30 -23.23
C SER A 147 -22.84 -9.79 -22.92
N VAL A 148 -24.11 -10.22 -22.93
CA VAL A 148 -24.53 -11.61 -22.86
C VAL A 148 -24.37 -12.22 -24.25
N SER A 149 -23.67 -13.36 -24.35
CA SER A 149 -23.59 -14.17 -25.57
C SER A 149 -24.78 -15.13 -25.67
N PRO A 150 -25.34 -15.36 -26.86
CA PRO A 150 -25.96 -16.62 -27.22
C PRO A 150 -25.15 -17.37 -28.29
N ALA A 151 -25.06 -18.68 -28.11
CA ALA A 151 -24.36 -19.63 -28.95
C ALA A 151 -25.26 -20.29 -30.01
N ALA A 152 -24.58 -20.91 -30.99
CA ALA A 152 -24.95 -22.10 -31.79
C ALA A 152 -25.50 -21.91 -33.23
N GLY A 153 -24.81 -22.58 -34.18
CA GLY A 153 -25.29 -22.89 -35.54
C GLY A 153 -24.18 -23.12 -36.59
N GLU A 154 -23.69 -24.36 -36.72
CA GLU A 154 -22.66 -24.93 -37.63
C GLU A 154 -23.10 -25.07 -39.14
N PRO A 155 -22.34 -25.69 -40.10
CA PRO A 155 -20.88 -25.71 -40.41
C PRO A 155 -20.48 -25.63 -41.95
N GLN A 156 -19.18 -25.32 -42.19
CA GLN A 156 -18.25 -25.73 -43.30
C GLN A 156 -18.32 -25.12 -44.73
N PRO A 157 -17.23 -25.16 -45.58
CA PRO A 157 -15.83 -25.58 -45.35
C PRO A 157 -14.68 -24.66 -45.91
N GLU A 158 -13.49 -24.86 -45.32
CA GLU A 158 -12.10 -24.80 -45.84
C GLU A 158 -11.53 -23.61 -46.64
N ARG A 159 -10.52 -22.93 -46.04
CA ARG A 159 -9.19 -22.68 -46.63
C ARG A 159 -8.16 -22.31 -45.55
N GLN A 160 -6.96 -22.88 -45.70
CA GLN A 160 -5.78 -22.84 -44.82
C GLN A 160 -5.16 -21.46 -44.63
N ALA A 161 -4.71 -21.13 -43.40
CA ALA A 161 -3.46 -20.43 -43.08
C ALA A 161 -3.21 -20.38 -41.55
N ASP A 162 -1.93 -20.52 -41.19
CA ASP A 162 -1.15 -20.26 -39.97
C ASP A 162 -1.73 -19.73 -38.64
N GLU A 163 -1.07 -20.23 -37.58
CA GLU A 163 -0.75 -19.60 -36.28
C GLU A 163 -1.83 -19.44 -35.17
N PRO A 164 -1.41 -19.34 -33.89
CA PRO A 164 -2.00 -20.05 -32.75
C PRO A 164 -3.03 -19.26 -31.94
N SER A 165 -3.67 -20.02 -31.04
CA SER A 165 -4.63 -19.63 -30.03
C SER A 165 -4.26 -18.37 -29.24
N ALA A 166 -5.22 -17.43 -29.24
CA ALA A 166 -5.23 -16.16 -28.55
C ALA A 166 -5.35 -16.26 -27.02
N ALA A 167 -4.76 -15.30 -26.31
CA ALA A 167 -5.47 -14.50 -25.29
C ALA A 167 -4.57 -13.37 -24.76
N VAL A 168 -4.76 -12.14 -25.23
CA VAL A 168 -5.10 -10.93 -24.43
C VAL A 168 -5.14 -9.70 -25.35
N ALA A 169 -6.32 -9.43 -25.91
CA ALA A 169 -6.69 -8.10 -26.38
C ALA A 169 -7.49 -7.39 -25.26
N GLY A 170 -7.25 -6.12 -24.91
CA GLY A 170 -6.32 -5.18 -25.52
C GLY A 170 -6.17 -3.91 -24.69
N LEU A 171 -4.92 -3.59 -24.37
CA LEU A 171 -4.44 -2.21 -24.46
C LEU A 171 -4.52 -1.87 -25.96
N GLY A 172 -5.46 -1.01 -26.35
CA GLY A 172 -5.83 -0.73 -27.74
C GLY A 172 -4.77 0.03 -28.54
N GLY A 173 -3.58 -0.54 -28.68
CA GLY A 173 -2.50 -0.07 -29.54
C GLY A 173 -1.56 -1.24 -29.87
N THR A 174 -0.79 -1.09 -30.94
CA THR A 174 0.35 -1.98 -31.22
C THR A 174 1.23 -2.00 -29.98
N GLN A 175 1.46 -3.18 -29.40
CA GLN A 175 2.39 -3.32 -28.29
C GLN A 175 3.78 -2.91 -28.79
N ILE A 176 4.42 -1.96 -28.11
CA ILE A 176 5.78 -1.54 -28.42
C ILE A 176 6.78 -2.45 -27.70
N GLY A 177 7.95 -2.66 -28.29
CA GLY A 177 9.02 -3.42 -27.66
C GLY A 177 9.67 -2.66 -26.50
N ILE A 178 10.48 -3.35 -25.71
CA ILE A 178 11.27 -2.70 -24.65
C ILE A 178 12.26 -1.68 -25.22
N ASP A 179 12.79 -1.94 -26.41
CA ASP A 179 13.72 -1.04 -27.10
C ASP A 179 13.06 0.29 -27.48
N ASP A 180 11.80 0.24 -27.93
CA ASP A 180 11.03 1.45 -28.22
C ASP A 180 10.80 2.27 -26.94
N PHE A 181 10.54 1.61 -25.80
CA PHE A 181 10.39 2.29 -24.51
C PHE A 181 11.69 2.94 -24.03
N LEU A 182 12.82 2.23 -24.15
CA LEU A 182 14.14 2.77 -23.82
C LEU A 182 14.53 3.97 -24.70
N ALA A 183 14.02 4.02 -25.93
CA ALA A 183 14.22 5.15 -26.82
C ALA A 183 13.41 6.40 -26.42
N VAL A 184 12.42 6.33 -25.53
CA VAL A 184 11.60 7.48 -25.10
C VAL A 184 12.25 8.20 -23.92
N ASP A 185 12.55 9.50 -24.06
CA ASP A 185 13.01 10.37 -22.96
C ASP A 185 11.79 10.91 -22.20
N LEU A 186 11.43 10.27 -21.09
CA LEU A 186 10.32 10.70 -20.22
C LEU A 186 10.83 11.61 -19.09
N ARG A 187 10.27 12.82 -18.98
CA ARG A 187 10.62 13.78 -17.93
C ARG A 187 9.40 14.30 -17.21
N VAL A 188 9.59 14.65 -15.93
CA VAL A 188 8.57 15.36 -15.14
C VAL A 188 8.73 16.85 -15.37
N ALA A 189 7.65 17.53 -15.74
CA ALA A 189 7.61 18.96 -15.97
C ALA A 189 6.49 19.60 -15.15
N ARG A 190 6.68 20.87 -14.76
CA ARG A 190 5.68 21.66 -14.06
C ARG A 190 4.87 22.48 -15.05
N ILE A 191 3.54 22.48 -14.93
CA ILE A 191 2.67 23.31 -15.77
C ILE A 191 2.73 24.75 -15.26
N VAL A 192 3.26 25.68 -16.06
CA VAL A 192 3.38 27.11 -15.72
C VAL A 192 2.16 27.88 -16.22
N GLU A 193 1.66 27.54 -17.40
CA GLU A 193 0.51 28.19 -18.01
C GLU A 193 -0.37 27.13 -18.67
N ALA A 194 -1.68 27.31 -18.58
CA ALA A 194 -2.66 26.51 -19.32
C ALA A 194 -3.69 27.45 -19.92
N THR A 195 -3.85 27.43 -21.24
CA THR A 195 -4.87 28.22 -21.96
C THR A 195 -5.69 27.35 -22.90
N ARG A 196 -6.91 27.80 -23.17
CA ARG A 196 -7.76 27.17 -24.18
C ARG A 196 -7.27 27.58 -25.57
N VAL A 197 -7.22 26.63 -26.50
CA VAL A 197 -6.95 26.93 -27.91
C VAL A 197 -8.25 27.36 -28.56
N GLU A 198 -8.27 28.57 -29.12
CA GLU A 198 -9.41 29.09 -29.87
C GLU A 198 -9.60 28.25 -31.15
N GLY A 199 -10.80 27.68 -31.35
CA GLY A 199 -11.11 26.83 -32.50
C GLY A 199 -10.81 25.32 -32.34
N ALA A 200 -10.28 24.86 -31.21
CA ALA A 200 -10.09 23.43 -30.95
C ALA A 200 -10.95 22.92 -29.77
N ASP A 201 -11.89 22.02 -30.05
CA ASP A 201 -12.85 21.51 -29.06
C ASP A 201 -12.23 20.57 -28.02
N LYS A 202 -11.07 19.99 -28.32
CA LYS A 202 -10.43 18.96 -27.50
C LYS A 202 -9.08 19.36 -26.90
N LEU A 203 -8.48 20.47 -27.34
CA LEU A 203 -7.09 20.81 -27.00
C LEU A 203 -6.96 21.94 -25.98
N LEU A 204 -6.04 21.76 -25.03
CA LEU A 204 -5.47 22.82 -24.19
C LEU A 204 -4.02 23.08 -24.61
N ARG A 205 -3.61 24.35 -24.60
CA ARG A 205 -2.22 24.77 -24.76
C ARG A 205 -1.59 24.84 -23.37
N LEU A 206 -0.55 24.05 -23.14
CA LEU A 206 0.18 24.02 -21.88
C LEU A 206 1.61 24.52 -22.11
N LEU A 207 2.07 25.40 -21.22
CA LEU A 207 3.48 25.77 -21.11
C LEU A 207 4.09 25.00 -19.94
N LEU A 208 5.05 24.14 -20.25
CA LEU A 208 5.71 23.26 -19.29
C LEU A 208 7.11 23.79 -18.98
N ASP A 209 7.46 23.84 -17.70
CA ASP A 209 8.80 24.12 -17.22
C ASP A 209 9.51 22.81 -16.85
N ILE A 210 10.63 22.55 -17.53
CA ILE A 210 11.44 21.33 -17.40
C ILE A 210 12.74 21.65 -16.63
N GLY A 211 12.78 22.76 -15.89
CA GLY A 211 13.92 23.18 -15.09
C GLY A 211 15.12 23.61 -15.95
N PRO A 212 16.31 23.00 -15.81
CA PRO A 212 17.52 23.43 -16.53
C PRO A 212 17.42 23.38 -18.07
N LEU A 213 16.46 22.63 -18.60
CA LEU A 213 16.20 22.51 -20.04
C LEU A 213 15.27 23.58 -20.60
N GLY A 214 14.76 24.48 -19.75
CA GLY A 214 13.87 25.57 -20.13
C GLY A 214 12.40 25.16 -20.24
N SER A 215 11.64 25.99 -20.94
CA SER A 215 10.19 25.83 -21.09
C SER A 215 9.82 25.28 -22.46
N ARG A 216 8.81 24.40 -22.51
CA ARG A 216 8.29 23.83 -23.74
C ARG A 216 6.77 23.91 -23.81
N GLN A 217 6.26 24.28 -24.98
CA GLN A 217 4.83 24.30 -25.25
C GLN A 217 4.36 22.93 -25.77
N VAL A 218 3.25 22.45 -25.23
CA VAL A 218 2.59 21.22 -25.71
C VAL A 218 1.07 21.44 -25.83
N PHE A 219 0.44 20.66 -26.71
CA PHE A 219 -1.02 20.62 -26.84
C PHE A 219 -1.53 19.31 -26.27
N ALA A 220 -2.48 19.38 -25.33
CA ALA A 220 -3.02 18.23 -24.64
C ALA A 220 -4.52 18.08 -24.94
N GLY A 221 -4.93 16.87 -25.34
CA GLY A 221 -6.32 16.49 -25.66
C GLY A 221 -7.27 16.37 -24.46
N ILE A 222 -7.03 17.11 -23.39
CA ILE A 222 -7.64 16.89 -22.06
C ILE A 222 -8.66 17.97 -21.68
N LYS A 223 -9.08 18.79 -22.65
CA LYS A 223 -10.02 19.91 -22.42
C LYS A 223 -11.36 19.47 -21.83
N ALA A 224 -11.83 18.26 -22.10
CA ALA A 224 -13.09 17.73 -21.58
C ALA A 224 -13.01 17.27 -20.11
N ALA A 225 -11.80 17.00 -19.60
CA ALA A 225 -11.59 16.44 -18.26
C ALA A 225 -11.06 17.47 -17.25
N TYR A 226 -10.43 18.55 -17.72
CA TYR A 226 -9.74 19.51 -16.84
C TYR A 226 -9.93 20.96 -17.29
N GLU A 227 -10.15 21.84 -16.31
CA GLU A 227 -10.16 23.28 -16.51
C GLU A 227 -8.74 23.86 -16.39
N PRO A 228 -8.34 24.84 -17.23
CA PRO A 228 -6.96 25.34 -17.26
C PRO A 228 -6.39 25.83 -15.92
N PRO A 229 -7.15 26.59 -15.09
CA PRO A 229 -6.65 27.04 -13.78
C PRO A 229 -6.30 25.89 -12.83
N ALA A 230 -6.95 24.74 -12.96
CA ALA A 230 -6.70 23.58 -12.10
C ALA A 230 -5.38 22.86 -12.42
N LEU A 231 -4.80 23.12 -13.59
CA LEU A 231 -3.59 22.47 -14.08
C LEU A 231 -2.32 23.24 -13.72
N VAL A 232 -2.40 24.56 -13.55
CA VAL A 232 -1.24 25.40 -13.21
C VAL A 232 -0.64 24.98 -11.87
N GLY A 233 0.69 24.80 -11.84
CA GLY A 233 1.44 24.35 -10.66
C GLY A 233 1.51 22.83 -10.49
N ARG A 234 0.74 22.04 -11.25
CA ARG A 234 0.83 20.57 -11.20
C ARG A 234 2.05 20.04 -11.95
N LEU A 235 2.51 18.86 -11.53
CA LEU A 235 3.53 18.08 -12.23
C LEU A 235 2.88 17.11 -13.22
N THR A 236 3.46 16.99 -14.40
CA THR A 236 3.02 16.07 -15.45
C THR A 236 4.21 15.38 -16.12
N VAL A 237 4.00 14.21 -16.70
CA VAL A 237 5.02 13.48 -17.47
C VAL A 237 4.94 13.90 -18.93
N MET A 238 6.11 14.16 -19.52
CA MET A 238 6.29 14.62 -20.88
C MET A 238 7.34 13.75 -21.61
N VAL A 239 7.11 13.48 -22.89
CA VAL A 239 8.14 12.94 -23.78
C VAL A 239 9.02 14.07 -24.31
N ALA A 240 10.26 14.17 -23.84
CA ALA A 240 11.20 15.25 -24.13
C ALA A 240 11.86 15.11 -25.52
N ASN A 241 12.03 13.90 -26.02
CA ASN A 241 12.70 13.66 -27.31
C ASN A 241 11.73 13.48 -28.50
N LEU A 242 10.44 13.83 -28.33
CA LEU A 242 9.48 13.81 -29.43
C LEU A 242 9.70 15.01 -30.37
N ALA A 243 9.70 14.80 -31.68
CA ALA A 243 9.80 15.88 -32.66
C ALA A 243 8.59 16.84 -32.56
N PRO A 244 8.78 18.16 -32.75
CA PRO A 244 7.67 19.11 -32.74
C PRO A 244 6.72 18.83 -33.92
N ARG A 245 5.43 18.68 -33.63
CA ARG A 245 4.36 18.72 -34.63
C ARG A 245 3.92 20.17 -34.84
N LYS A 246 3.71 20.55 -36.10
CA LYS A 246 3.06 21.82 -36.49
C LYS A 246 1.57 21.78 -36.19
#